data_AF-A0A9P7FYL0-F1
#
_entry.id   AF-A0A9P7FYL0-F1
#
_cell.length_a   1.000
_cell.length_b   1.000
_cell.length_c   1.000
_cell.angle_alpha   90.00
_cell.angle_beta   90.00
_cell.angle_gamma   90.00
#
_symmetry.space_group_name_H-M   'P 1'
#
loop_
_entity.id
_entity.type
_entity.pdbx_description
1 polymer ?
#
loop_
_entity_poly.entity_id
_entity_poly.type
_entity_poly.pdbx_seq_one_letter_code
_entity_poly.pdbx_strand_id
1 'polypeptide(L)'
;MTEEQANKKIAEDLKEFFAVRNLDEAEVYFTSLPAIHHFRLVDKFTSRAVEAKEADGQLLADFFARAVEKGLCSSAAFEEGLTPIAEIIDDIAIDAPKAMSIYVKV
;
A
#
# COMPACT_ATOMS: atom_id res chain seq x y z
N MET A 1 -3.65 19.74 0.38
CA MET A 1 -2.37 19.08 0.07
C MET A 1 -2.30 18.90 -1.43
N THR A 2 -1.23 19.38 -2.07
CA THR A 2 -0.99 19.14 -3.50
C THR A 2 -0.56 17.70 -3.73
N GLU A 3 -0.59 17.23 -4.97
CA GLU A 3 -0.08 15.91 -5.33
C GLU A 3 1.40 15.74 -4.96
N GLU A 4 2.24 16.74 -5.23
CA GLU A 4 3.66 16.69 -4.89
C GLU A 4 3.89 16.54 -3.38
N GLN A 5 3.12 17.28 -2.57
CA GLN A 5 3.16 17.15 -1.10
C GLN A 5 2.70 15.77 -0.64
N ALA A 6 1.64 15.24 -1.25
CA ALA A 6 1.13 13.90 -0.96
C ALA A 6 2.16 12.82 -1.28
N ASN A 7 2.77 12.87 -2.47
CA ASN A 7 3.80 11.92 -2.89
C ASN A 7 5.03 11.96 -1.98
N LYS A 8 5.47 13.16 -1.58
CA LYS A 8 6.58 13.30 -0.63
C LYS A 8 6.25 12.65 0.71
N LYS A 9 5.05 12.94 1.25
CA LYS A 9 4.59 12.36 2.50
C LYS A 9 4.48 10.83 2.41
N ILE A 10 3.86 10.31 1.36
CA ILE A 10 3.73 8.86 1.13
C ILE A 10 5.12 8.20 1.08
N ALA A 11 6.11 8.83 0.46
CA ALA A 11 7.47 8.30 0.40
C ALA A 11 8.18 8.27 1.78
N GLU A 12 7.86 9.21 2.67
CA GLU A 12 8.32 9.21 4.06
C GLU A 12 7.60 8.12 4.87
N ASP A 13 6.26 8.10 4.82
CA ASP A 13 5.39 7.13 5.48
C ASP A 13 5.74 5.67 5.07
N LEU A 14 6.07 5.43 3.79
CA LEU A 14 6.47 4.12 3.27
C LEU A 14 7.74 3.60 3.97
N LYS A 15 8.73 4.48 4.21
CA LYS A 15 9.98 4.10 4.88
C LYS A 15 9.70 3.77 6.34
N GLU A 16 8.90 4.60 7.01
CA GLU A 16 8.53 4.40 8.41
C GLU A 16 7.73 3.12 8.60
N PHE A 17 6.72 2.86 7.76
CA PHE A 17 5.87 1.69 7.84
C PHE A 17 6.66 0.38 7.84
N PHE A 18 7.57 0.21 6.88
CA PHE A 18 8.37 -1.01 6.77
C PHE A 18 9.50 -1.11 7.81
N ALA A 19 9.93 0.03 8.40
CA ALA A 19 10.94 0.06 9.45
C ALA A 19 10.35 -0.19 10.85
N VAL A 20 9.25 0.49 11.19
CA VAL A 20 8.61 0.47 12.51
C VAL A 20 7.70 -0.73 12.67
N ARG A 21 6.93 -1.07 11.62
CA ARG A 21 6.01 -2.23 11.59
C ARG A 21 4.96 -2.23 12.71
N ASN A 22 4.52 -1.04 13.14
CA ASN A 22 3.47 -0.87 14.14
C ASN A 22 2.14 -0.49 13.46
N LEU A 23 1.19 -1.43 13.44
CA LEU A 23 -0.12 -1.21 12.81
C LEU A 23 -0.98 -0.20 13.57
N ASP A 24 -0.78 -0.04 14.89
CA ASP A 24 -1.53 0.92 15.71
C ASP A 24 -1.16 2.37 15.35
N GLU A 25 0.09 2.58 14.92
CA GLU A 25 0.55 3.87 14.41
C GLU A 25 0.24 4.06 12.92
N ALA A 26 0.20 2.98 12.14
CA ALA A 26 0.05 3.04 10.68
C ALA A 26 -1.29 3.64 10.20
N GLU A 27 -2.33 3.64 11.03
CA GLU A 27 -3.62 4.29 10.72
C GLU A 27 -3.48 5.79 10.42
N VAL A 28 -2.42 6.43 10.96
CA VAL A 28 -2.12 7.83 10.70
C VAL A 28 -1.86 8.10 9.22
N TYR A 29 -1.35 7.11 8.46
CA TYR A 29 -0.98 7.32 7.06
C TYR A 29 -2.20 7.60 6.17
N PHE A 30 -3.33 6.94 6.43
CA PHE A 30 -4.59 7.26 5.75
C PHE A 30 -5.24 8.55 6.30
N THR A 31 -5.27 8.73 7.61
CA THR A 31 -6.01 9.85 8.24
C THR A 31 -5.32 11.21 8.07
N SER A 32 -3.98 11.22 7.93
CA SER A 32 -3.20 12.45 7.67
C SER A 32 -3.10 12.79 6.18
N LEU A 33 -3.68 11.97 5.30
CA LEU A 33 -3.69 12.16 3.85
C LEU A 33 -5.12 12.47 3.36
N PRO A 34 -5.35 13.53 2.58
CA PRO A 34 -6.67 13.77 2.00
C PRO A 34 -7.13 12.58 1.15
N ALA A 35 -8.42 12.23 1.23
CA ALA A 35 -8.97 11.02 0.58
C ALA A 35 -8.70 10.93 -0.93
N ILE A 36 -8.62 12.08 -1.61
CA ILE A 36 -8.27 12.15 -3.04
C ILE A 36 -6.87 11.58 -3.35
N HIS A 37 -6.00 11.39 -2.36
CA HIS A 37 -4.67 10.82 -2.54
C HIS A 37 -4.54 9.39 -1.99
N HIS A 38 -5.61 8.81 -1.43
CA HIS A 38 -5.54 7.46 -0.84
C HIS A 38 -5.14 6.38 -1.85
N PHE A 39 -5.60 6.48 -3.09
CA PHE A 39 -5.20 5.54 -4.15
C PHE A 39 -3.68 5.56 -4.40
N ARG A 40 -3.03 6.73 -4.24
CA ARG A 40 -1.58 6.87 -4.39
C ARG A 40 -0.81 6.16 -3.28
N LEU A 41 -1.36 6.19 -2.06
CA LEU A 41 -0.81 5.44 -0.94
C LEU A 41 -0.93 3.95 -1.21
N VAL A 42 -2.11 3.48 -1.62
CA VAL A 42 -2.35 2.06 -1.95
C VAL A 42 -1.40 1.58 -3.04
N ASP A 43 -1.28 2.33 -4.14
CA ASP A 43 -0.37 2.03 -5.26
C ASP A 43 1.08 1.90 -4.78
N LYS A 44 1.60 2.93 -4.11
CA LYS A 44 3.02 2.97 -3.71
C LYS A 44 3.37 1.92 -2.66
N PHE A 45 2.48 1.65 -1.72
CA PHE A 45 2.68 0.60 -0.73
C PHE A 45 2.66 -0.78 -1.38
N THR A 46 1.71 -1.03 -2.27
CA THR A 46 1.58 -2.31 -2.99
C THR A 46 2.79 -2.57 -3.88
N SER A 47 3.17 -1.59 -4.72
CA SER A 47 4.36 -1.64 -5.56
C SER A 47 5.60 -2.05 -4.76
N ARG A 48 5.81 -1.41 -3.61
CA ARG A 48 6.96 -1.71 -2.75
C ARG A 48 6.89 -3.11 -2.14
N ALA A 49 5.71 -3.61 -1.79
CA ALA A 49 5.53 -4.87 -1.07
C ALA A 49 5.64 -6.10 -1.97
N VAL A 50 5.12 -6.04 -3.21
CA VAL A 50 5.15 -7.19 -4.13
C VAL A 50 6.57 -7.57 -4.58
N GLU A 51 7.49 -6.61 -4.58
CA GLU A 51 8.92 -6.81 -4.84
C GLU A 51 9.74 -7.14 -3.57
N ALA A 52 9.08 -7.22 -2.41
CA ALA A 52 9.74 -7.41 -1.11
C ALA A 52 9.76 -8.87 -0.65
N LYS A 53 10.06 -9.06 0.63
CA LYS A 53 9.90 -10.34 1.33
C LYS A 53 8.45 -10.54 1.74
N GLU A 54 8.06 -11.80 1.90
CA GLU A 54 6.71 -12.21 2.28
C GLU A 54 6.20 -11.57 3.59
N ALA A 55 7.09 -11.31 4.56
CA ALA A 55 6.74 -10.61 5.79
C ALA A 55 6.33 -9.14 5.58
N ASP A 56 6.81 -8.49 4.53
CA ASP A 56 6.43 -7.12 4.17
C ASP A 56 5.07 -7.12 3.46
N GLY A 57 4.83 -8.12 2.61
CA GLY A 57 3.52 -8.38 2.02
C GLY A 57 2.44 -8.64 3.06
N GLN A 58 2.71 -9.49 4.05
CA GLN A 58 1.76 -9.76 5.14
C GLN A 58 1.47 -8.51 5.97
N LEU A 59 2.50 -7.72 6.30
CA LEU A 59 2.31 -6.46 7.03
C LEU A 59 1.39 -5.49 6.26
N LEU A 60 1.55 -5.40 4.93
CA LEU A 60 0.69 -4.57 4.10
C LEU A 60 -0.75 -5.08 4.08
N ALA A 61 -0.95 -6.39 3.94
CA ALA A 61 -2.28 -7.00 3.96
C ALA A 61 -3.01 -6.72 5.29
N ASP A 62 -2.33 -6.86 6.42
CA ASP A 62 -2.89 -6.58 7.75
C ASP A 62 -3.25 -5.08 7.90
N PHE A 63 -2.44 -4.20 7.32
CA PHE A 63 -2.70 -2.75 7.31
C PHE A 63 -3.92 -2.39 6.46
N PHE A 64 -4.06 -2.96 5.26
CA PHE A 64 -5.22 -2.72 4.40
C PHE A 64 -6.49 -3.33 4.98
N ALA A 65 -6.43 -4.53 5.56
CA ALA A 65 -7.56 -5.13 6.27
C ALA A 65 -8.07 -4.20 7.39
N ARG A 66 -7.16 -3.63 8.18
CA ARG A 66 -7.48 -2.65 9.23
C ARG A 66 -8.06 -1.36 8.66
N ALA A 67 -7.55 -0.87 7.54
CA ALA A 67 -8.08 0.32 6.87
C ALA A 67 -9.52 0.10 6.36
N VAL A 68 -9.83 -1.10 5.85
CA VAL A 68 -11.19 -1.49 5.45
C VAL A 68 -12.11 -1.61 6.67
N GLU A 69 -11.69 -2.34 7.71
CA GLU A 69 -12.47 -2.53 8.94
C GLU A 69 -12.88 -1.19 9.58
N LYS A 70 -11.96 -0.22 9.57
CA LYS A 70 -12.17 1.11 10.16
C LYS A 70 -12.69 2.16 9.18
N GLY A 71 -12.89 1.82 7.91
CA GLY A 71 -13.36 2.77 6.88
C GLY A 71 -12.39 3.92 6.62
N LEU A 72 -11.07 3.70 6.75
CA LEU A 72 -10.04 4.71 6.56
C LEU A 72 -9.78 5.03 5.07
N CYS A 73 -10.15 4.12 4.17
CA CYS A 73 -9.97 4.23 2.73
C CYS A 73 -11.22 3.68 2.03
N SER A 74 -11.62 4.31 0.91
CA SER A 74 -12.79 3.87 0.15
C SER A 74 -12.43 2.67 -0.75
N SER A 75 -13.42 1.84 -1.08
CA SER A 75 -13.23 0.73 -2.03
C SER A 75 -12.76 1.22 -3.40
N ALA A 76 -13.26 2.38 -3.86
CA ALA A 76 -12.85 2.98 -5.13
C ALA A 76 -11.36 3.39 -5.12
N ALA A 77 -10.87 3.93 -4.00
CA ALA A 77 -9.45 4.28 -3.87
C ALA A 77 -8.55 3.03 -3.82
N PHE A 78 -9.02 1.93 -3.22
CA PHE A 78 -8.32 0.65 -3.29
C PHE A 78 -8.25 0.12 -4.72
N GLU A 79 -9.37 0.09 -5.44
CA GLU A 79 -9.42 -0.37 -6.83
C GLU A 79 -8.49 0.46 -7.73
N GLU A 80 -8.58 1.79 -7.64
CA GLU A 80 -7.72 2.71 -8.39
C GLU A 80 -6.23 2.51 -8.05
N GLY A 81 -5.91 2.29 -6.77
CA GLY A 81 -4.53 2.08 -6.33
C GLY A 81 -3.95 0.71 -6.65
N LEU A 82 -4.78 -0.34 -6.74
CA LEU A 82 -4.34 -1.71 -7.03
C LEU A 82 -4.26 -2.01 -8.53
N THR A 83 -5.04 -1.30 -9.35
CA THR A 83 -5.12 -1.52 -10.81
C THR A 83 -3.76 -1.47 -11.50
N PRO A 84 -2.87 -0.47 -11.26
CA PRO A 84 -1.58 -0.41 -11.93
C PRO A 84 -0.70 -1.64 -11.67
N ILE A 85 -0.75 -2.20 -10.45
CA ILE A 85 0.00 -3.41 -10.11
C ILE A 85 -0.66 -4.66 -10.68
N ALA A 86 -1.99 -4.71 -10.74
CA ALA A 86 -2.73 -5.81 -11.37
C ALA A 86 -2.31 -6.01 -12.84
N GLU A 87 -2.08 -4.92 -13.56
CA GLU A 87 -1.71 -4.95 -14.98
C GLU A 87 -0.31 -5.51 -15.24
N ILE A 88 0.59 -5.45 -14.25
CA ILE A 88 2.01 -5.84 -14.42
C ILE A 88 2.45 -6.95 -13.46
N ILE A 89 1.55 -7.51 -12.64
CA ILE A 89 1.93 -8.47 -11.60
C ILE A 89 2.56 -9.76 -12.15
N ASP A 90 2.12 -10.19 -13.34
CA ASP A 90 2.69 -11.35 -14.03
C ASP A 90 4.14 -11.09 -14.43
N ASP A 91 4.44 -9.87 -14.90
CA ASP A 91 5.81 -9.47 -15.27
C ASP A 91 6.69 -9.36 -14.01
N ILE A 92 6.18 -8.74 -12.93
CA ILE A 92 6.90 -8.67 -11.63
C ILE A 92 7.19 -10.09 -11.11
N ALA A 93 6.27 -11.04 -11.29
CA ALA A 93 6.43 -12.42 -10.83
C ALA A 93 7.56 -13.17 -11.55
N ILE A 94 8.00 -12.72 -12.72
CA ILE A 94 9.18 -13.27 -13.43
C ILE A 94 10.44 -13.01 -12.60
N ASP A 95 10.60 -11.80 -12.07
CA ASP A 95 11.78 -11.38 -11.29
C ASP A 95 11.63 -11.71 -9.79
N ALA A 96 10.42 -11.64 -9.26
CA ALA A 96 10.07 -11.91 -7.88
C ALA A 96 8.96 -12.98 -7.80
N PRO A 97 9.30 -14.29 -7.77
CA PRO A 97 8.32 -15.38 -7.85
C PRO A 97 7.23 -15.38 -6.77
N LYS A 98 7.41 -14.62 -5.68
CA LYS A 98 6.43 -14.45 -4.61
C LYS A 98 5.46 -13.28 -4.83
N ALA A 99 5.69 -12.41 -5.81
CA ALA A 99 4.92 -11.20 -6.05
C ALA A 99 3.42 -11.48 -6.15
N MET A 100 3.03 -12.46 -6.98
CA MET A 100 1.63 -12.88 -7.11
C MET A 100 1.03 -13.34 -5.77
N SER A 101 1.78 -14.14 -5.00
CA SER A 101 1.32 -14.64 -3.69
C SER A 101 1.17 -13.53 -2.64
N ILE A 102 1.92 -12.44 -2.78
CA ILE A 102 1.77 -11.24 -1.94
C ILE A 102 0.58 -10.42 -2.42
N TYR A 103 0.46 -10.21 -3.74
CA TYR A 103 -0.60 -9.40 -4.35
C TYR A 103 -2.00 -9.94 -4.04
N VAL A 104 -2.22 -11.25 -4.06
CA VAL A 104 -3.54 -11.82 -3.74
C VAL A 104 -3.93 -11.73 -2.25
N LYS A 105 -3.01 -11.32 -1.37
CA LYS A 105 -3.27 -11.13 0.07
C LYS A 105 -3.69 -9.71 0.42
N VAL A 106 -3.30 -8.72 -0.39
CA VAL A 106 -3.56 -7.29 -0.17
C VAL A 106 -4.87 -6.88 -0.81
#